data_AF-A0A098EVB2-F1
#
_entry.id   AF-A0A098EVB2-F1
#
_cell.length_a   1.000
_cell.length_b   1.000
_cell.length_c   1.000
_cell.angle_alpha   90.00
_cell.angle_beta   90.00
_cell.angle_gamma   90.00
#
_symmetry.space_group_name_H-M   'P 1'
#
loop_
_entity.id
_entity.type
_entity.pdbx_description
1 polymer ?
#
loop_
_entity_poly.entity_id
_entity_poly.type
_entity_poly.pdbx_seq_one_letter_code
_entity_poly.pdbx_strand_id
1 'polypeptide(L)'
;MIEDLNYFFKFCNIESLPQFHFSIASSLLSQLYLTDFDNKVRDLLAREELQLIRYVDDMYLIFNDSRIDRKKKNSLLNELSYYLWEDRLTLNTSKTKMLSPNEFKNIIELPEHDYEVNFLSEKLVEDKALEVVENGHLNELVNRLCTIEKKDGVDLEQYKKLSIKYLSINEEDVNKVLRNIIYSNKWKKLDETKMKELVANWKYILFNPAEFTVLYILVYRYLEEGRMISDNGSKIKQILNFLFKNNVFTFRDTLVAVSYLFQSKVKNQDLLNKIALVNADYVEYLELFVKDSYK
;
A
#
# COMPACT_ATOMS: atom_id res chain seq x y z
N MET A 1 12.65 20.42 25.03
CA MET A 1 13.50 19.92 23.93
C MET A 1 12.79 19.97 22.57
N ILE A 2 11.63 19.34 22.37
CA ILE A 2 10.81 19.50 21.13
C ILE A 2 10.19 20.91 21.05
N GLU A 3 9.74 21.47 22.18
CA GLU A 3 9.20 22.83 22.25
C GLU A 3 10.24 23.90 21.88
N ASP A 4 11.49 23.71 22.31
CA ASP A 4 12.61 24.59 22.00
C ASP A 4 12.95 24.57 20.51
N LEU A 5 12.76 23.41 19.85
CA LEU A 5 12.96 23.26 18.42
C LEU A 5 11.86 23.96 17.61
N ASN A 6 10.61 23.79 18.03
CA ASN A 6 9.47 24.49 17.44
C ASN A 6 9.59 26.01 17.63
N TYR A 7 10.08 26.47 18.78
CA TYR A 7 10.37 27.88 19.02
C TYR A 7 11.48 28.37 18.08
N PHE A 8 12.57 27.62 17.93
CA PHE A 8 13.67 27.97 17.03
C PHE A 8 13.23 28.07 15.56
N PHE A 9 12.44 27.12 15.05
CA PHE A 9 11.92 27.18 13.67
C PHE A 9 10.99 28.37 13.44
N LYS A 10 10.10 28.65 14.39
CA LYS A 10 9.23 29.84 14.34
C LYS A 10 10.04 31.14 14.40
N PHE A 11 11.06 31.22 15.27
CA PHE A 11 11.92 32.38 15.41
C PHE A 11 12.75 32.66 14.15
N CYS A 12 13.28 31.61 13.52
CA CYS A 12 14.07 31.72 12.30
C CYS A 12 13.22 31.82 11.02
N ASN A 13 11.89 31.71 11.11
CA ASN A 13 10.97 31.64 9.97
C ASN A 13 11.34 30.53 8.97
N ILE A 14 11.66 29.36 9.50
CA ILE A 14 12.09 28.19 8.75
C ILE A 14 11.00 27.11 8.86
N GLU A 15 10.46 26.66 7.73
CA GLU A 15 9.40 25.64 7.68
C GLU A 15 9.93 24.20 7.80
N SER A 16 11.21 23.98 7.50
CA SER A 16 11.86 22.67 7.56
C SER A 16 13.36 22.81 7.84
N LEU A 17 13.99 21.78 8.44
CA LEU A 17 15.44 21.81 8.69
C LEU A 17 16.20 22.06 7.37
N PRO A 18 16.94 23.16 7.24
CA PRO A 18 17.76 23.38 6.07
C PRO A 18 18.80 22.26 5.97
N GLN A 19 18.87 21.64 4.79
CA GLN A 19 19.91 20.67 4.47
C GLN A 19 21.24 21.40 4.27
N PHE A 20 21.89 21.74 5.37
CA PHE A 20 23.28 22.14 5.35
C PHE A 20 24.16 20.89 5.30
N HIS A 21 24.93 20.74 4.22
CA HIS A 21 25.97 19.72 4.15
C HIS A 21 26.85 19.81 5.41
N PHE A 22 27.02 18.68 6.12
CA PHE A 22 27.81 18.54 7.35
C PHE A 22 27.27 19.23 8.62
N SER A 23 25.97 19.58 8.66
CA SER A 23 25.35 20.07 9.89
C SER A 23 25.17 18.96 10.92
N ILE A 24 26.03 18.97 11.95
CA ILE A 24 25.93 18.11 13.13
C ILE A 24 24.55 18.25 13.80
N ALA A 25 23.99 19.47 13.81
CA ALA A 25 22.67 19.74 14.36
C ALA A 25 21.57 19.02 13.58
N SER A 26 21.59 19.07 12.25
CA SER A 26 20.59 18.40 11.42
C SER A 26 20.65 16.87 11.59
N SER A 27 21.85 16.29 11.73
CA SER A 27 22.03 14.87 12.03
C SER A 27 21.56 14.48 13.43
N LEU A 28 21.80 15.30 14.46
CA LEU A 28 21.29 15.03 15.82
C LEU A 28 19.77 15.14 15.88
N LEU A 29 19.20 16.15 15.22
CA LEU A 29 17.77 16.40 15.22
C LEU A 29 16.99 15.31 14.47
N SER A 30 17.55 14.77 13.38
CA SER A 30 16.92 13.64 12.69
C SER A 30 16.90 12.37 13.55
N GLN A 31 17.95 12.14 14.36
CA GLN A 31 17.96 11.03 15.31
C GLN A 31 16.93 11.21 16.42
N LEU A 32 16.81 12.43 16.97
CA LEU A 32 15.80 12.74 17.98
C LEU A 32 14.37 12.61 17.43
N TYR A 33 14.13 13.07 16.21
CA TYR A 33 12.85 12.93 15.52
C TYR A 33 12.40 11.46 15.38
N LEU A 34 13.36 10.55 15.17
CA LEU A 34 13.09 9.12 14.96
C LEU A 34 13.03 8.29 16.26
N THR A 35 13.01 8.92 17.43
CA THR A 35 13.02 8.19 18.72
C THR A 35 11.80 7.28 18.89
N ASP A 36 10.60 7.77 18.55
CA ASP A 36 9.36 6.99 18.67
C ASP A 36 9.33 5.84 17.66
N PHE A 37 9.77 6.10 16.43
CA PHE A 37 10.01 5.07 15.43
C PHE A 37 10.99 3.99 15.95
N ASP A 38 12.15 4.39 16.47
CA ASP A 38 13.17 3.47 16.97
C ASP A 38 12.64 2.59 18.12
N ASN A 39 11.77 3.12 18.98
CA ASN A 39 11.12 2.35 20.04
C ASN A 39 10.17 1.30 19.47
N LYS A 40 9.28 1.67 18.52
CA LYS A 40 8.38 0.73 17.83
C LYS A 40 9.17 -0.35 17.08
N VAL A 41 10.26 0.03 16.42
CA VAL A 41 11.15 -0.91 15.75
C VAL A 41 11.83 -1.83 16.75
N ARG A 42 12.26 -1.36 17.93
CA ARG A 42 12.87 -2.21 18.95
C ARG A 42 11.94 -3.34 19.40
N ASP A 43 10.66 -3.02 19.61
CA ASP A 43 9.65 -4.01 19.96
C ASP A 43 9.44 -5.03 18.83
N LEU A 44 9.42 -4.55 17.58
CA LEU A 44 9.36 -5.39 16.39
C LEU A 44 10.57 -6.33 16.29
N LEU A 45 11.79 -5.83 16.49
CA LEU A 45 13.03 -6.61 16.45
C LEU A 45 13.04 -7.72 17.52
N ALA A 46 12.58 -7.40 18.73
CA ALA A 46 12.51 -8.36 19.83
C ALA A 46 11.47 -9.46 19.55
N ARG A 47 10.29 -9.08 19.05
CA ARG A 47 9.22 -10.01 18.68
C ARG A 47 9.64 -10.98 17.58
N GLU A 48 10.48 -10.52 16.66
CA GLU A 48 10.78 -11.21 15.40
C GLU A 48 12.19 -11.81 15.35
N GLU A 49 12.96 -11.64 16.42
CA GLU A 49 14.35 -12.08 16.61
C GLU A 49 15.31 -11.55 15.53
N LEU A 50 15.26 -10.23 15.29
CA LEU A 50 16.02 -9.53 14.26
C LEU A 50 17.10 -8.62 14.84
N GLN A 51 18.14 -8.33 14.06
CA GLN A 51 19.11 -7.29 14.37
C GLN A 51 18.93 -6.09 13.45
N LEU A 52 19.16 -4.88 13.97
CA LEU A 52 19.08 -3.62 13.25
C LEU A 52 20.44 -2.94 13.21
N ILE A 53 20.85 -2.53 12.02
CA ILE A 53 21.92 -1.55 11.81
C ILE A 53 21.29 -0.35 11.13
N ARG A 54 21.26 0.81 11.80
CA ARG A 54 20.75 2.07 11.24
C ARG A 54 21.89 3.08 11.14
N TYR A 55 22.05 3.69 9.97
CA TYR A 55 23.01 4.76 9.72
C TYR A 55 22.26 5.97 9.14
N VAL A 56 21.90 6.91 10.01
CA VAL A 56 21.04 8.06 9.66
C VAL A 56 19.70 7.58 9.08
N ASP A 57 19.51 7.69 7.76
CA ASP A 57 18.32 7.30 7.02
C ASP A 57 18.41 5.87 6.44
N ASP A 58 19.61 5.31 6.35
CA ASP A 58 19.80 3.93 5.89
C ASP A 58 19.55 2.93 7.02
N MET A 59 18.79 1.87 6.70
CA MET A 59 18.40 0.85 7.65
C MET A 59 18.61 -0.55 7.08
N TYR A 60 19.30 -1.39 7.84
CA TYR A 60 19.55 -2.80 7.53
C TYR A 60 18.97 -3.69 8.62
N LEU A 61 18.10 -4.61 8.21
CA LEU A 61 17.50 -5.62 9.09
C LEU A 61 18.09 -6.98 8.77
N ILE A 62 18.75 -7.57 9.76
CA ILE A 62 19.46 -8.84 9.64
C ILE A 62 18.62 -9.93 10.29
N PHE A 63 18.30 -10.95 9.50
CA PHE A 63 17.64 -12.16 9.98
C PHE A 63 18.69 -13.10 10.56
N ASN A 64 18.48 -13.54 11.80
CA ASN A 64 19.39 -14.47 12.48
C ASN A 64 19.24 -15.92 11.95
N ASP A 65 18.12 -16.25 11.32
CA ASP A 65 17.91 -17.54 10.63
C ASP A 65 18.23 -17.42 9.12
N SER A 66 18.99 -18.40 8.62
CA SER A 66 19.27 -18.64 7.20
C SER A 66 18.02 -18.92 6.34
N ARG A 67 16.88 -19.28 6.95
CA ARG A 67 15.64 -19.57 6.23
C ARG A 67 14.99 -18.29 5.72
N ILE A 68 14.91 -18.17 4.39
CA ILE A 68 14.22 -17.07 3.73
C ILE A 68 12.69 -17.32 3.81
N ASP A 69 12.03 -16.68 4.76
CA ASP A 69 10.57 -16.53 4.75
C ASP A 69 10.19 -15.18 4.13
N ARG A 70 9.77 -15.21 2.86
CA ARG A 70 9.35 -14.00 2.12
C ARG A 70 8.07 -13.39 2.67
N LYS A 71 7.15 -14.22 3.18
CA LYS A 71 5.87 -13.76 3.70
C LYS A 71 6.05 -12.99 4.99
N LYS A 72 6.87 -13.54 5.90
CA LYS A 72 7.30 -12.84 7.11
C LYS A 72 7.95 -11.50 6.75
N LYS A 73 8.90 -11.50 5.80
CA LYS A 73 9.60 -10.29 5.34
C LYS A 73 8.67 -9.20 4.80
N ASN A 74 7.74 -9.56 3.92
CA ASN A 74 6.79 -8.59 3.36
C ASN A 74 5.83 -8.05 4.43
N SER A 75 5.46 -8.86 5.41
CA SER A 75 4.69 -8.40 6.58
C SER A 75 5.46 -7.38 7.40
N LEU A 76 6.75 -7.63 7.69
CA LEU A 76 7.63 -6.72 8.41
C LEU A 76 7.79 -5.40 7.66
N LEU A 77 8.01 -5.46 6.35
CA LEU A 77 8.16 -4.27 5.52
C LEU A 77 6.88 -3.40 5.54
N ASN A 78 5.71 -4.03 5.53
CA ASN A 78 4.43 -3.33 5.62
C ASN A 78 4.24 -2.65 6.99
N GLU A 79 4.65 -3.30 8.08
CA GLU A 79 4.59 -2.73 9.45
C GLU A 79 5.60 -1.59 9.63
N LEU A 80 6.82 -1.72 9.11
CA LEU A 80 7.83 -0.65 9.11
C LEU A 80 7.39 0.56 8.28
N SER A 81 6.81 0.32 7.10
CA SER A 81 6.24 1.39 6.28
C SER A 81 5.09 2.09 6.99
N TYR A 82 4.35 1.39 7.85
CA TYR A 82 3.29 1.98 8.66
C TYR A 82 3.86 2.86 9.77
N TYR A 83 4.86 2.40 10.52
CA TYR A 83 5.50 3.22 11.56
C TYR A 83 6.10 4.51 11.02
N LEU A 84 6.78 4.45 9.86
CA LEU A 84 7.32 5.65 9.20
C LEU A 84 6.22 6.60 8.75
N TRP A 85 5.09 6.07 8.28
CA TRP A 85 3.96 6.90 7.84
C TRP A 85 3.34 7.69 9.00
N GLU A 86 3.30 7.15 10.21
CA GLU A 86 2.85 7.89 11.40
C GLU A 86 3.69 9.15 11.63
N ASP A 87 4.98 9.09 11.30
CA ASP A 87 5.93 10.21 11.36
C ASP A 87 6.02 11.00 10.03
N ARG A 88 5.07 10.80 9.10
CA ARG A 88 5.01 11.43 7.77
C ARG A 88 6.23 11.14 6.88
N LEU A 89 6.90 10.02 7.12
CA LEU A 89 8.01 9.51 6.32
C LEU A 89 7.56 8.35 5.44
N THR A 90 8.32 8.08 4.37
CA THR A 90 8.04 6.97 3.44
C THR A 90 9.32 6.25 3.06
N LEU A 91 9.23 4.92 2.91
CA LEU A 91 10.35 4.13 2.41
C LEU A 91 10.55 4.38 0.92
N ASN A 92 11.81 4.57 0.53
CA ASN A 92 12.16 4.59 -0.88
C ASN A 92 12.10 3.16 -1.44
N THR A 93 10.99 2.85 -2.11
CA THR A 93 10.75 1.52 -2.69
C THR A 93 11.73 1.10 -3.78
N SER A 94 12.45 2.03 -4.45
CA SER A 94 13.49 1.67 -5.42
C SER A 94 14.80 1.25 -4.74
N LYS A 95 15.08 1.78 -3.54
CA LYS A 95 16.26 1.45 -2.73
C LYS A 95 16.01 0.29 -1.77
N THR A 96 14.75 0.03 -1.42
CA THR A 96 14.35 -1.07 -0.53
C THR A 96 14.47 -2.40 -1.26
N LYS A 97 15.50 -3.19 -0.94
CA LYS A 97 15.77 -4.48 -1.58
C LYS A 97 16.07 -5.55 -0.54
N MET A 98 15.67 -6.78 -0.85
CA MET A 98 16.13 -7.94 -0.12
C MET A 98 17.47 -8.38 -0.71
N LEU A 99 18.51 -8.41 0.11
CA LEU A 99 19.86 -8.75 -0.33
C LEU A 99 20.31 -10.03 0.36
N SER A 100 20.89 -10.96 -0.41
CA SER A 100 21.80 -11.96 0.13
C SER A 100 23.12 -11.29 0.56
N PRO A 101 23.92 -11.93 1.44
CA PRO A 101 25.21 -11.38 1.84
C PRO A 101 26.13 -11.05 0.66
N ASN A 102 26.08 -11.85 -0.42
CA ASN A 102 26.87 -11.61 -1.63
C ASN A 102 26.36 -10.42 -2.45
N GLU A 103 25.04 -10.24 -2.57
CA GLU A 103 24.46 -9.08 -3.25
C GLU A 103 24.74 -7.78 -2.48
N PHE A 104 24.68 -7.82 -1.15
CA PHE A 104 25.06 -6.69 -0.31
C PHE A 104 26.50 -6.25 -0.57
N LYS A 105 27.44 -7.20 -0.65
CA LYS A 105 28.85 -6.92 -0.96
C LYS A 105 29.03 -6.24 -2.32
N ASN A 106 28.28 -6.68 -3.33
CA ASN A 106 28.37 -6.13 -4.69
C ASN A 106 27.77 -4.71 -4.82
N ILE A 107 26.79 -4.35 -3.98
CA ILE A 107 26.11 -3.05 -4.03
C ILE A 107 26.95 -1.92 -3.41
N ILE A 108 27.85 -2.24 -2.48
CA ILE A 108 28.73 -1.25 -1.83
C ILE A 108 29.79 -0.69 -2.81
N GLU A 109 29.90 -1.25 -4.02
CA GLU A 109 31.00 -0.96 -4.97
C GLU A 109 30.62 -0.12 -6.21
N LEU A 110 29.34 0.22 -6.50
CA LEU A 110 28.96 1.02 -7.69
C LEU A 110 27.67 1.87 -7.52
N PRO A 111 27.59 3.10 -8.09
CA PRO A 111 26.35 3.90 -8.13
C PRO A 111 25.54 3.80 -9.44
N GLU A 112 24.28 4.26 -9.33
CA GLU A 112 23.05 3.96 -10.09
C GLU A 112 22.82 4.68 -11.43
N HIS A 113 21.79 4.23 -12.18
CA HIS A 113 21.24 4.83 -13.42
C HIS A 113 19.95 5.63 -13.19
N ASP A 114 19.76 6.69 -13.98
CA ASP A 114 18.59 7.58 -14.04
C ASP A 114 17.46 7.08 -14.96
N TYR A 115 16.23 7.55 -14.70
CA TYR A 115 15.06 7.39 -15.56
C TYR A 115 14.50 8.77 -16.00
N GLU A 116 14.18 8.90 -17.29
CA GLU A 116 13.47 10.04 -17.89
C GLU A 116 11.97 9.75 -18.03
N VAL A 117 11.12 10.79 -17.89
CA VAL A 117 9.65 10.71 -18.01
C VAL A 117 9.19 11.44 -19.28
N ASN A 118 8.28 10.83 -20.05
CA ASN A 118 7.62 11.47 -21.20
C ASN A 118 6.09 11.42 -21.07
N PHE A 119 5.42 12.53 -21.43
CA PHE A 119 3.96 12.64 -21.40
C PHE A 119 3.29 12.04 -22.64
N LEU A 120 2.24 11.25 -22.44
CA LEU A 120 1.44 10.60 -23.50
C LEU A 120 -0.06 10.93 -23.40
N SER A 121 -0.75 10.77 -24.53
CA SER A 121 -2.14 11.19 -24.77
C SER A 121 -3.18 10.19 -24.23
N GLU A 122 -4.35 10.71 -23.83
CA GLU A 122 -5.47 9.95 -23.23
C GLU A 122 -5.94 8.76 -24.08
N LYS A 123 -5.81 8.83 -25.41
CA LYS A 123 -6.21 7.77 -26.33
C LYS A 123 -5.44 6.47 -26.13
N LEU A 124 -4.14 6.55 -25.83
CA LEU A 124 -3.32 5.36 -25.60
C LEU A 124 -3.72 4.64 -24.31
N VAL A 125 -4.06 5.39 -23.27
CA VAL A 125 -4.61 4.85 -22.02
C VAL A 125 -5.94 4.17 -22.28
N GLU A 126 -6.79 4.79 -23.11
CA GLU A 126 -8.10 4.25 -23.48
C GLU A 126 -7.96 2.90 -24.20
N ASP A 127 -7.12 2.84 -25.24
CA ASP A 127 -6.88 1.64 -26.04
C ASP A 127 -6.26 0.51 -25.19
N LYS A 128 -5.26 0.83 -24.37
CA LYS A 128 -4.61 -0.17 -23.50
C LYS A 128 -5.58 -0.74 -22.48
N ALA A 129 -6.39 0.10 -21.85
CA ALA A 129 -7.37 -0.37 -20.86
C ALA A 129 -8.43 -1.30 -21.49
N LEU A 130 -8.79 -1.09 -22.77
CA LEU A 130 -9.66 -2.01 -23.49
C LEU A 130 -8.96 -3.34 -23.79
N GLU A 131 -7.74 -3.28 -24.32
CA GLU A 131 -6.90 -4.46 -24.60
C GLU A 131 -6.76 -5.34 -23.36
N VAL A 132 -6.48 -4.75 -22.20
CA VAL A 132 -6.31 -5.47 -20.93
C VAL A 132 -7.55 -6.26 -20.52
N VAL A 133 -8.73 -5.70 -20.74
CA VAL A 133 -9.99 -6.34 -20.37
C VAL A 133 -10.36 -7.42 -21.39
N GLU A 134 -10.30 -7.10 -22.67
CA GLU A 134 -10.73 -7.99 -23.75
C GLU A 134 -9.84 -9.24 -23.85
N ASN A 135 -8.53 -9.08 -23.65
CA ASN A 135 -7.58 -10.20 -23.64
C ASN A 135 -7.58 -10.99 -22.31
N GLY A 136 -8.35 -10.59 -21.30
CA GLY A 136 -8.38 -11.24 -20.00
C GLY A 136 -7.12 -11.03 -19.15
N HIS A 137 -6.25 -10.09 -19.52
CA HIS A 137 -5.04 -9.75 -18.78
C HIS A 137 -5.34 -9.26 -17.35
N LEU A 138 -6.49 -8.61 -17.13
CA LEU A 138 -6.93 -8.22 -15.79
C LEU A 138 -7.12 -9.44 -14.86
N ASN A 139 -7.80 -10.49 -15.35
CA ASN A 139 -8.01 -11.73 -14.62
C ASN A 139 -6.68 -12.44 -14.36
N GLU A 140 -5.79 -12.49 -15.36
CA GLU A 140 -4.47 -13.12 -15.19
C GLU A 140 -3.63 -12.39 -14.13
N LEU A 141 -3.62 -11.06 -14.16
CA LEU A 141 -2.97 -10.23 -13.15
C LEU A 141 -3.52 -10.55 -11.76
N VAL A 142 -4.84 -10.52 -11.56
CA VAL A 142 -5.49 -10.79 -10.27
C VAL A 142 -5.17 -12.20 -9.75
N ASN A 143 -5.22 -13.21 -10.63
CA ASN A 143 -4.91 -14.59 -10.26
C ASN A 143 -3.44 -14.76 -9.84
N ARG A 144 -2.51 -14.12 -10.54
CA ARG A 144 -1.09 -14.10 -10.17
C ARG A 144 -0.86 -13.39 -8.84
N LEU A 145 -1.48 -12.24 -8.62
CA LEU A 145 -1.38 -11.51 -7.35
C LEU A 145 -1.92 -12.32 -6.17
N CYS A 146 -3.05 -13.00 -6.33
CA CYS A 146 -3.58 -13.86 -5.26
C CYS A 146 -2.67 -15.07 -4.98
N THR A 147 -2.00 -15.61 -6.01
CA THR A 147 -1.00 -16.66 -5.86
C THR A 147 0.22 -16.16 -5.09
N ILE A 148 0.69 -14.94 -5.40
CA ILE A 148 1.79 -14.28 -4.68
C ILE A 148 1.40 -14.04 -3.23
N GLU A 149 0.23 -13.47 -2.93
CA GLU A 149 -0.20 -13.26 -1.54
C GLU A 149 -0.17 -14.55 -0.73
N LYS A 150 -0.67 -15.64 -1.33
CA LYS A 150 -0.74 -16.94 -0.65
C LYS A 150 0.66 -17.42 -0.27
N LYS A 151 1.62 -17.30 -1.19
CA LYS A 151 2.99 -17.82 -1.08
C LYS A 151 3.93 -16.88 -0.31
N ASP A 152 3.99 -15.63 -0.74
CA ASP A 152 5.00 -14.64 -0.36
C ASP A 152 4.39 -13.43 0.38
N GLY A 153 3.07 -13.38 0.62
CA GLY A 153 2.42 -12.19 1.17
C GLY A 153 2.35 -11.03 0.17
N VAL A 154 2.21 -9.80 0.67
CA VAL A 154 2.11 -8.60 -0.19
C VAL A 154 3.51 -8.20 -0.70
N ASP A 155 3.98 -8.89 -1.73
CA ASP A 155 5.25 -8.61 -2.41
C ASP A 155 5.08 -7.46 -3.43
N LEU A 156 5.51 -6.26 -3.04
CA LEU A 156 5.37 -5.05 -3.87
C LEU A 156 6.29 -5.03 -5.08
N GLU A 157 7.42 -5.74 -5.01
CA GLU A 157 8.35 -5.85 -6.13
C GLU A 157 7.74 -6.71 -7.24
N GLN A 158 7.19 -7.87 -6.87
CA GLN A 158 6.47 -8.72 -7.82
C GLN A 158 5.20 -8.04 -8.34
N TYR A 159 4.48 -7.30 -7.50
CA TYR A 159 3.35 -6.48 -7.95
C TYR A 159 3.78 -5.43 -8.98
N LYS A 160 4.87 -4.69 -8.75
CA LYS A 160 5.39 -3.71 -9.71
C LYS A 160 5.72 -4.38 -11.04
N LYS A 161 6.42 -5.51 -11.02
CA LYS A 161 6.78 -6.30 -12.22
C LYS A 161 5.55 -6.76 -13.00
N LEU A 162 4.55 -7.34 -12.32
CA LEU A 162 3.31 -7.78 -12.96
C LEU A 162 2.50 -6.60 -13.50
N SER A 163 2.41 -5.52 -12.75
CA SER A 163 1.65 -4.35 -13.17
C SER A 163 2.27 -3.69 -14.40
N ILE A 164 3.60 -3.59 -14.47
CA ILE A 164 4.28 -3.15 -15.68
C ILE A 164 3.94 -4.09 -16.85
N LYS A 165 4.10 -5.41 -16.65
CA LYS A 165 3.83 -6.40 -17.69
C LYS A 165 2.42 -6.30 -18.28
N TYR A 166 1.40 -6.17 -17.44
CA TYR A 166 0.00 -6.25 -17.87
C TYR A 166 -0.64 -4.89 -18.14
N LEU A 167 -0.23 -3.84 -17.44
CA LEU A 167 -0.92 -2.54 -17.43
C LEU A 167 -0.08 -1.40 -18.00
N SER A 168 1.24 -1.55 -18.17
CA SER A 168 2.06 -0.42 -18.65
C SER A 168 1.83 -0.12 -20.12
N ILE A 169 2.04 1.15 -20.45
CA ILE A 169 2.29 1.64 -21.80
C ILE A 169 3.72 2.14 -21.77
N ASN A 170 4.62 1.55 -22.57
CA ASN A 170 6.03 1.92 -22.61
C ASN A 170 6.71 1.92 -21.22
N GLU A 171 6.44 0.90 -20.40
CA GLU A 171 6.99 0.73 -19.04
C GLU A 171 6.53 1.76 -17.98
N GLU A 172 5.59 2.66 -18.33
CA GLU A 172 5.02 3.66 -17.42
C GLU A 172 3.46 3.55 -17.32
N ASP A 173 2.84 4.45 -16.54
CA ASP A 173 1.39 4.73 -16.53
C ASP A 173 0.40 3.61 -16.13
N VAL A 174 0.91 2.57 -15.47
CA VAL A 174 0.13 1.49 -14.83
C VAL A 174 -1.14 2.00 -14.11
N ASN A 175 -0.99 3.06 -13.28
CA ASN A 175 -2.10 3.58 -12.48
C ASN A 175 -3.17 4.25 -13.34
N LYS A 176 -2.80 4.94 -14.42
CA LYS A 176 -3.77 5.59 -15.32
C LYS A 176 -4.61 4.54 -16.05
N VAL A 177 -3.98 3.49 -16.54
CA VAL A 177 -4.67 2.35 -17.18
C VAL A 177 -5.61 1.68 -16.19
N LEU A 178 -5.14 1.37 -14.98
CA LEU A 178 -5.97 0.75 -13.94
C LEU A 178 -7.19 1.62 -13.56
N ARG A 179 -6.98 2.92 -13.34
CA ARG A 179 -8.06 3.86 -13.04
C ARG A 179 -9.07 3.95 -14.17
N ASN A 180 -8.59 4.02 -15.41
CA ASN A 180 -9.45 4.04 -16.58
C ASN A 180 -10.28 2.74 -16.69
N ILE A 181 -9.70 1.56 -16.39
CA ILE A 181 -10.47 0.30 -16.34
C ILE A 181 -11.62 0.40 -15.33
N ILE A 182 -11.35 0.93 -14.13
CA ILE A 182 -12.28 1.00 -13.00
C ILE A 182 -13.38 2.04 -13.24
N TYR A 183 -12.99 3.31 -13.40
CA TYR A 183 -13.92 4.45 -13.40
C TYR A 183 -14.63 4.65 -14.74
N SER A 184 -14.08 4.16 -15.85
CA SER A 184 -14.78 4.09 -17.14
C SER A 184 -15.64 2.83 -17.29
N ASN A 185 -15.77 2.02 -16.23
CA ASN A 185 -16.54 0.77 -16.21
C ASN A 185 -16.14 -0.27 -17.27
N LYS A 186 -14.89 -0.26 -17.77
CA LYS A 186 -14.45 -1.19 -18.81
C LYS A 186 -14.51 -2.64 -18.37
N TRP A 187 -14.34 -2.90 -17.08
CA TRP A 187 -14.51 -4.22 -16.48
C TRP A 187 -15.87 -4.87 -16.79
N LYS A 188 -16.92 -4.09 -17.14
CA LYS A 188 -18.22 -4.63 -17.59
C LYS A 188 -18.15 -5.40 -18.92
N LYS A 189 -17.08 -5.24 -19.70
CA LYS A 189 -16.83 -6.04 -20.91
C LYS A 189 -16.38 -7.47 -20.62
N LEU A 190 -15.99 -7.78 -19.38
CA LEU A 190 -15.70 -9.15 -18.99
C LEU A 190 -16.98 -9.99 -19.07
N ASP A 191 -16.82 -11.27 -19.38
CA ASP A 191 -17.92 -12.23 -19.21
C ASP A 191 -18.19 -12.50 -17.72
N GLU A 192 -19.37 -13.04 -17.43
CA GLU A 192 -19.81 -13.34 -16.06
C GLU A 192 -18.84 -14.26 -15.30
N THR A 193 -18.26 -15.26 -15.98
CA THR A 193 -17.31 -16.19 -15.39
C THR A 193 -16.07 -15.45 -14.90
N LYS A 194 -15.48 -14.61 -15.76
CA LYS A 194 -14.34 -13.76 -15.42
C LYS A 194 -14.66 -12.78 -14.30
N MET A 195 -15.84 -12.20 -14.26
CA MET A 195 -16.24 -11.33 -13.15
C MET A 195 -16.35 -12.10 -11.83
N LYS A 196 -16.91 -13.32 -11.85
CA LYS A 196 -16.99 -14.19 -10.66
C LYS A 196 -15.62 -14.58 -10.14
N GLU A 197 -14.65 -14.81 -11.02
CA GLU A 197 -13.25 -15.07 -10.62
C GLU A 197 -12.64 -13.91 -9.85
N LEU A 198 -12.85 -12.67 -10.31
CA LEU A 198 -12.36 -11.46 -9.63
C LEU A 198 -12.89 -11.38 -8.19
N VAL A 199 -14.17 -11.68 -8.01
CA VAL A 199 -14.81 -11.66 -6.68
C VAL A 199 -14.39 -12.85 -5.81
N ALA A 200 -14.17 -14.02 -6.41
CA ALA A 200 -13.77 -15.22 -5.69
C ALA A 200 -12.40 -15.05 -5.03
N ASN A 201 -11.47 -14.43 -5.76
CA ASN A 201 -10.09 -14.22 -5.37
C ASN A 201 -9.90 -12.79 -4.87
N TRP A 202 -10.37 -12.42 -3.67
CA TRP A 202 -10.38 -11.01 -3.24
C TRP A 202 -9.02 -10.45 -2.77
N LYS A 203 -8.03 -11.29 -2.48
CA LYS A 203 -6.81 -10.86 -1.79
C LYS A 203 -5.89 -9.94 -2.60
N TYR A 204 -6.10 -9.81 -3.91
CA TYR A 204 -5.39 -8.83 -4.74
C TYR A 204 -5.60 -7.40 -4.25
N ILE A 205 -6.70 -7.10 -3.54
CA ILE A 205 -6.96 -5.77 -2.98
C ILE A 205 -5.82 -5.29 -2.07
N LEU A 206 -5.08 -6.20 -1.43
CA LEU A 206 -4.00 -5.84 -0.52
C LEU A 206 -2.78 -5.23 -1.23
N PHE A 207 -2.60 -5.46 -2.53
CA PHE A 207 -1.46 -4.91 -3.29
C PHE A 207 -1.66 -3.44 -3.67
N ASN A 208 -2.89 -3.05 -4.03
CA ASN A 208 -3.29 -1.68 -4.29
C ASN A 208 -4.67 -1.40 -3.65
N PRO A 209 -4.70 -1.18 -2.32
CA PRO A 209 -5.94 -1.03 -1.56
C PRO A 209 -6.87 0.06 -2.10
N ALA A 210 -6.33 1.16 -2.63
CA ALA A 210 -7.13 2.27 -3.13
C ALA A 210 -7.95 1.89 -4.37
N GLU A 211 -7.30 1.32 -5.39
CA GLU A 211 -7.97 1.06 -6.67
C GLU A 211 -8.65 -0.32 -6.69
N PHE A 212 -7.99 -1.35 -6.18
CA PHE A 212 -8.52 -2.72 -6.26
C PHE A 212 -9.69 -2.98 -5.33
N THR A 213 -9.77 -2.30 -4.18
CA THR A 213 -10.96 -2.39 -3.31
C THR A 213 -12.17 -1.79 -4.01
N VAL A 214 -12.00 -0.66 -4.70
CA VAL A 214 -13.07 -0.03 -5.50
C VAL A 214 -13.52 -0.98 -6.62
N LEU A 215 -12.58 -1.52 -7.40
CA LEU A 215 -12.89 -2.50 -8.44
C LEU A 215 -13.67 -3.70 -7.87
N TYR A 216 -13.19 -4.27 -6.77
CA TYR A 216 -13.81 -5.42 -6.13
C TYR A 216 -15.27 -5.15 -5.78
N ILE A 217 -15.55 -4.04 -5.10
CA ILE A 217 -16.91 -3.72 -4.65
C ILE A 217 -17.82 -3.41 -5.84
N LEU A 218 -17.33 -2.70 -6.86
CA LEU A 218 -18.10 -2.41 -8.07
C LEU A 218 -18.51 -3.69 -8.81
N VAL A 219 -17.57 -4.62 -9.02
CA VAL A 219 -17.85 -5.91 -9.68
C VAL A 219 -18.80 -6.74 -8.82
N TYR A 220 -18.57 -6.82 -7.51
CA TYR A 220 -19.43 -7.57 -6.58
C TYR A 220 -20.88 -7.08 -6.62
N ARG A 221 -21.09 -5.76 -6.51
CA ARG A 221 -22.43 -5.15 -6.55
C ARG A 221 -23.12 -5.37 -7.88
N TYR A 222 -22.39 -5.23 -8.98
CA TYR A 222 -22.94 -5.50 -10.30
C TYR A 222 -23.45 -6.94 -10.44
N LEU A 223 -22.68 -7.92 -9.95
CA LEU A 223 -23.10 -9.32 -9.94
C LEU A 223 -24.29 -9.57 -8.99
N GLU A 224 -24.34 -8.88 -7.85
CA GLU A 224 -25.44 -8.99 -6.87
C GLU A 224 -26.74 -8.40 -7.43
N GLU A 225 -26.70 -7.19 -7.98
CA GLU A 225 -27.82 -6.51 -8.65
C GLU A 225 -28.34 -7.33 -9.85
N GLY A 226 -27.42 -7.92 -10.61
CA GLY A 226 -27.73 -8.82 -11.72
C GLY A 226 -28.24 -10.20 -11.31
N ARG A 227 -28.33 -10.50 -9.99
CA ARG A 227 -28.67 -11.82 -9.43
C ARG A 227 -27.77 -12.97 -9.92
N MET A 228 -26.56 -12.64 -10.36
CA MET A 228 -25.54 -13.60 -10.81
C MET A 228 -24.81 -14.24 -9.63
N ILE A 229 -24.85 -13.59 -8.46
CA ILE A 229 -24.42 -14.11 -7.16
C ILE A 229 -25.54 -13.88 -6.13
N SER A 230 -25.69 -14.82 -5.21
CA SER A 230 -26.72 -14.81 -4.16
C SER A 230 -26.16 -15.22 -2.81
N ASP A 231 -24.93 -14.78 -2.52
CA ASP A 231 -24.20 -15.13 -1.30
C ASP A 231 -24.52 -14.22 -0.10
N ASN A 232 -25.50 -13.31 -0.22
CA ASN A 232 -25.99 -12.43 0.85
C ASN A 232 -24.84 -11.68 1.59
N GLY A 233 -23.91 -11.10 0.84
CA GLY A 233 -22.77 -10.38 1.41
C GLY A 233 -21.67 -11.26 2.01
N SER A 234 -21.71 -12.59 1.81
CA SER A 234 -20.74 -13.52 2.42
C SER A 234 -19.30 -13.17 2.06
N LYS A 235 -19.02 -12.86 0.80
CA LYS A 235 -17.68 -12.48 0.35
C LYS A 235 -17.20 -11.17 0.96
N ILE A 236 -18.07 -10.17 1.07
CA ILE A 236 -17.76 -8.93 1.80
C ILE A 236 -17.46 -9.22 3.28
N LYS A 237 -18.26 -10.10 3.92
CA LYS A 237 -18.02 -10.50 5.32
C LYS A 237 -16.66 -11.17 5.50
N GLN A 238 -16.13 -11.89 4.51
CA GLN A 238 -14.79 -12.46 4.57
C GLN A 238 -13.71 -11.38 4.64
N ILE A 239 -13.84 -10.30 3.86
CA ILE A 239 -12.92 -9.15 3.90
C ILE A 239 -13.01 -8.47 5.27
N LEU A 240 -14.22 -8.22 5.76
CA LEU A 240 -14.43 -7.61 7.08
C LEU A 240 -13.84 -8.47 8.20
N ASN A 241 -14.07 -9.78 8.17
CA ASN A 241 -13.50 -10.70 9.14
C ASN A 241 -11.96 -10.71 9.12
N PHE A 242 -11.35 -10.55 7.95
CA PHE A 242 -9.90 -10.39 7.84
C PHE A 242 -9.44 -9.09 8.55
N LEU A 243 -10.08 -7.96 8.25
CA LEU A 243 -9.77 -6.66 8.87
C LEU A 243 -9.97 -6.68 10.41
N PHE A 244 -11.00 -7.37 10.90
CA PHE A 244 -11.26 -7.46 12.33
C PHE A 244 -10.27 -8.36 13.08
N LYS A 245 -9.73 -9.40 12.43
CA LYS A 245 -8.80 -10.36 13.06
C LYS A 245 -7.34 -9.90 13.07
N ASN A 246 -6.97 -8.88 12.30
CA ASN A 246 -5.60 -8.36 12.33
C ASN A 246 -5.32 -7.64 13.65
N ASN A 247 -4.29 -8.12 14.37
CA ASN A 247 -3.82 -7.54 15.64
C ASN A 247 -3.12 -6.20 15.42
N VAL A 248 -2.36 -6.06 14.34
CA VAL A 248 -1.76 -4.80 13.90
C VAL A 248 -2.55 -4.30 12.70
N PHE A 249 -3.26 -3.19 12.86
CA PHE A 249 -4.09 -2.61 11.81
C PHE A 249 -3.25 -1.62 11.01
N THR A 250 -2.88 -1.99 9.78
CA THR A 250 -1.90 -1.24 8.99
C THR A 250 -2.55 -0.16 8.13
N PHE A 251 -1.73 0.71 7.52
CA PHE A 251 -2.22 1.70 6.55
C PHE A 251 -3.00 1.03 5.38
N ARG A 252 -2.53 -0.13 4.90
CA ARG A 252 -3.24 -0.88 3.84
C ARG A 252 -4.62 -1.35 4.30
N ASP A 253 -4.72 -1.88 5.51
CA ASP A 253 -5.99 -2.31 6.10
C ASP A 253 -6.95 -1.13 6.24
N THR A 254 -6.42 0.02 6.64
CA THR A 254 -7.16 1.29 6.74
C THR A 254 -7.72 1.72 5.38
N LEU A 255 -6.92 1.68 4.31
CA LEU A 255 -7.39 2.02 2.97
C LEU A 255 -8.49 1.08 2.46
N VAL A 256 -8.37 -0.24 2.71
CA VAL A 256 -9.43 -1.21 2.40
C VAL A 256 -10.70 -0.88 3.20
N ALA A 257 -10.54 -0.63 4.50
CA ALA A 257 -11.64 -0.33 5.42
C ALA A 257 -12.40 0.95 5.04
N VAL A 258 -11.67 2.04 4.77
CA VAL A 258 -12.22 3.33 4.33
C VAL A 258 -12.95 3.18 3.00
N SER A 259 -12.32 2.54 2.01
CA SER A 259 -12.94 2.31 0.69
C SER A 259 -14.25 1.52 0.81
N TYR A 260 -14.29 0.52 1.69
CA TYR A 260 -15.51 -0.21 2.01
C TYR A 260 -16.58 0.67 2.68
N LEU A 261 -16.20 1.48 3.68
CA LEU A 261 -17.14 2.35 4.41
C LEU A 261 -17.77 3.41 3.52
N PHE A 262 -16.98 4.02 2.62
CA PHE A 262 -17.49 4.95 1.61
C PHE A 262 -18.60 4.31 0.77
N GLN A 263 -18.36 3.09 0.28
CA GLN A 263 -19.35 2.44 -0.57
C GLN A 263 -20.54 1.90 0.23
N SER A 264 -20.35 1.45 1.47
CA SER A 264 -21.39 0.86 2.33
C SER A 264 -22.23 1.89 3.12
N LYS A 265 -21.97 3.19 2.94
CA LYS A 265 -22.63 4.30 3.65
C LYS A 265 -22.42 4.25 5.16
N VAL A 266 -21.19 3.97 5.60
CA VAL A 266 -20.75 4.11 7.00
C VAL A 266 -21.63 3.32 8.00
N LYS A 267 -21.83 2.02 7.74
CA LYS A 267 -22.71 1.18 8.58
C LYS A 267 -21.99 0.46 9.74
N ASN A 268 -20.67 0.58 9.87
CA ASN A 268 -19.88 -0.26 10.77
C ASN A 268 -19.03 0.56 11.75
N GLN A 269 -19.52 0.73 12.99
CA GLN A 269 -18.86 1.52 14.03
C GLN A 269 -17.55 0.89 14.52
N ASP A 270 -17.45 -0.44 14.58
CA ASP A 270 -16.23 -1.13 15.01
C ASP A 270 -15.07 -0.87 14.04
N LEU A 271 -15.38 -0.78 12.75
CA LEU A 271 -14.39 -0.44 11.72
C LEU A 271 -13.93 1.03 11.86
N LEU A 272 -14.86 1.95 12.16
CA LEU A 272 -14.51 3.34 12.46
C LEU A 272 -13.59 3.45 13.67
N ASN A 273 -13.87 2.69 14.74
CA ASN A 273 -13.02 2.65 15.92
C ASN A 273 -11.60 2.17 15.57
N LYS A 274 -11.45 1.15 14.71
CA LYS A 274 -10.13 0.70 14.23
C LYS A 274 -9.42 1.75 13.37
N ILE A 275 -10.14 2.47 12.50
CA ILE A 275 -9.57 3.54 11.69
C ILE A 275 -9.13 4.71 12.58
N ALA A 276 -9.90 5.07 13.61
CA ALA A 276 -9.56 6.15 14.54
C ALA A 276 -8.23 5.92 15.26
N LEU A 277 -7.87 4.65 15.52
CA LEU A 277 -6.57 4.29 16.11
C LEU A 277 -5.40 4.57 15.17
N VAL A 278 -5.64 4.62 13.86
CA VAL A 278 -4.63 4.90 12.83
C VAL A 278 -4.64 6.37 12.42
N ASN A 279 -5.81 6.93 12.18
CA ASN A 279 -5.99 8.32 11.79
C ASN A 279 -7.39 8.83 12.17
N ALA A 280 -7.47 9.60 13.26
CA ALA A 280 -8.72 10.16 13.75
C ALA A 280 -9.34 11.16 12.77
N ASP A 281 -8.53 11.99 12.10
CA ASP A 281 -8.99 13.00 11.14
C ASP A 281 -9.75 12.37 9.96
N TYR A 282 -9.37 11.15 9.56
CA TYR A 282 -10.10 10.39 8.53
C TYR A 282 -11.49 9.95 8.99
N VAL A 283 -11.66 9.63 10.28
CA VAL A 283 -12.98 9.29 10.83
C VAL A 283 -13.86 10.53 10.88
N GLU A 284 -13.31 11.67 11.30
CA GLU A 284 -14.03 12.95 11.29
C GLU A 284 -14.49 13.32 9.88
N TYR A 285 -13.61 13.17 8.88
CA TYR A 285 -13.98 13.37 7.47
C TYR A 285 -15.09 12.42 7.01
N LEU A 286 -15.01 11.13 7.35
CA LEU A 286 -16.04 10.13 7.01
C LEU A 286 -17.39 10.47 7.66
N GLU A 287 -17.38 10.85 8.93
CA GLU A 287 -18.60 11.19 9.66
C GLU A 287 -19.23 12.48 9.18
N LEU A 288 -18.43 13.51 8.86
CA LEU A 288 -18.91 14.78 8.33
C LEU A 288 -19.45 14.66 6.90
N PHE A 289 -18.67 14.07 5.99
CA PHE A 289 -18.99 14.16 4.56
C PHE A 289 -19.77 12.98 4.02
N VAL A 290 -19.62 11.78 4.60
CA VAL A 290 -20.32 10.60 4.09
C VAL A 290 -21.63 10.37 4.82
N LYS A 291 -21.69 10.60 6.13
CA LYS A 291 -22.92 10.38 6.92
C LYS A 291 -24.01 11.41 6.61
N ASP A 292 -23.64 12.68 6.39
CA ASP A 292 -24.62 13.74 6.06
C ASP A 292 -25.05 13.73 4.58
N SER A 293 -24.26 13.14 3.67
CA SER A 293 -24.65 13.00 2.25
C SER A 293 -25.80 12.01 2.00
N TYR A 294 -26.29 11.33 3.05
CA TYR A 294 -27.36 10.32 2.96
C TYR A 294 -28.53 10.58 3.93
N LYS A 295 -28.67 11.81 4.44
CA LYS A 295 -29.92 12.27 5.06
C LYS A 295 -30.94 12.69 4.01
#